data_AF-A0A8T3N2I9-F1
#
_entry.id   AF-A0A8T3N2I9-F1
#
_cell.length_a   1.000
_cell.length_b   1.000
_cell.length_c   1.000
_cell.angle_alpha   90.00
_cell.angle_beta   90.00
_cell.angle_gamma   90.00
#
_symmetry.space_group_name_H-M   'P 1'
#
loop_
_entity.id
_entity.type
_entity.pdbx_description
1 polymer ?
#
loop_
_entity_poly.entity_id
_entity_poly.type
_entity_poly.pdbx_seq_one_letter_code
_entity_poly.pdbx_strand_id
1 'polypeptide(L)' 'MHYLDDSWTEVRDASGKQLMYGMVLAGESHSVAGEAPFEVLLGRAPSVQVTINDEAFDASPYVRPNETARFTVDTRAGQ' A
#
# COMPACT_ATOMS: atom_id res chain seq x y z
N MET A 1 1.61 6.26 -3.15
CA MET A 1 2.72 5.32 -2.86
C MET A 1 3.87 5.62 -3.79
N HIS A 2 5.10 5.68 -3.27
CA HIS A 2 6.32 5.88 -4.04
C HIS A 2 7.23 4.65 -3.89
N TYR A 3 7.77 4.16 -5.01
CA TYR A 3 8.50 2.90 -5.07
C TYR A 3 9.99 3.16 -5.25
N LEU A 4 10.81 2.72 -4.30
CA LEU A 4 12.27 2.81 -4.36
C LEU A 4 12.92 1.62 -5.08
N ASP A 5 12.23 0.48 -5.14
CA ASP A 5 12.61 -0.74 -5.85
C ASP A 5 11.34 -1.43 -6.40
N ASP A 6 11.53 -2.42 -7.28
CA ASP A 6 10.41 -3.17 -7.87
C ASP A 6 9.62 -3.90 -6.76
N SER A 7 8.30 -3.71 -6.76
CA SER A 7 7.44 -4.29 -5.73
C SER A 7 6.11 -4.75 -6.32
N TRP A 8 5.78 -6.02 -6.07
CA TRP A 8 4.41 -6.48 -6.29
C TRP A 8 3.46 -5.67 -5.40
N THR A 9 2.40 -5.12 -5.97
CA THR A 9 1.40 -4.38 -5.21
C THR A 9 0.01 -4.88 -5.55
N GLU A 10 -0.77 -5.16 -4.51
CA GLU A 10 -2.19 -5.39 -4.58
C GLU A 10 -2.91 -4.41 -3.64
N VAL A 11 -3.91 -3.73 -4.17
CA VAL A 11 -4.79 -2.83 -3.40
C VAL A 11 -6.23 -3.16 -3.74
N ARG A 12 -7.03 -3.41 -2.71
CA ARG A 12 -8.46 -3.66 -2.84
C ARG A 12 -9.26 -2.78 -1.89
N ASP A 13 -10.40 -2.30 -2.34
CA ASP A 13 -11.29 -1.46 -1.53
C ASP A 13 -12.35 -2.30 -0.78
N ALA A 14 -13.16 -1.65 0.05
CA ALA A 14 -14.20 -2.29 0.86
C ALA A 14 -15.29 -3.01 0.05
N SER A 15 -15.55 -2.53 -1.17
CA SER A 15 -16.48 -3.17 -2.10
C SER A 15 -15.91 -4.45 -2.72
N GLY A 16 -14.63 -4.75 -2.45
CA GLY A 16 -13.88 -5.84 -3.06
C GLY A 16 -13.32 -5.47 -4.44
N LYS A 17 -13.39 -4.21 -4.85
CA LYS A 17 -12.85 -3.74 -6.12
C LYS A 17 -11.33 -3.66 -6.04
N GLN A 18 -10.67 -4.32 -6.98
CA GLN A 18 -9.22 -4.26 -7.13
C GLN A 18 -8.83 -2.93 -7.77
N LEU A 19 -8.17 -2.07 -7.00
CA LEU A 19 -7.69 -0.76 -7.45
C LEU A 19 -6.29 -0.86 -8.06
N MET A 20 -5.47 -1.79 -7.58
CA MET A 20 -4.12 -2.04 -8.10
C MET A 20 -3.77 -3.51 -7.96
N TYR A 21 -3.11 -4.10 -8.96
CA TYR A 21 -2.67 -5.49 -8.95
C TYR A 21 -1.61 -5.70 -10.01
N GLY A 22 -0.37 -5.88 -9.59
CA GLY A 22 0.74 -6.08 -10.51
C GLY A 22 2.08 -5.73 -9.91
N MET A 23 3.12 -5.93 -10.71
CA MET A 23 4.45 -5.42 -10.41
C MET A 23 4.52 -3.92 -10.73
N VAL A 24 4.95 -3.12 -9.75
CA VAL A 24 5.25 -1.70 -9.92
C VAL A 24 6.76 -1.54 -9.89
N LEU A 25 7.32 -0.78 -10.83
CA LEU A 25 8.76 -0.65 -11.00
C LEU A 25 9.34 0.45 -10.09
N ALA A 26 10.64 0.33 -9.83
CA ALA A 26 11.41 1.35 -9.11
C ALA A 26 11.27 2.75 -9.75
N GLY A 27 11.11 3.76 -8.91
CA GLY A 27 10.93 5.17 -9.32
C GLY A 27 9.49 5.55 -9.64
N GLU A 28 8.57 4.59 -9.78
CA GLU A 28 7.16 4.90 -10.03
C GLU A 28 6.46 5.46 -8.80
N SER A 29 5.40 6.23 -9.05
CA SER A 29 4.51 6.74 -8.00
C SER A 29 3.06 6.53 -8.43
N HIS A 30 2.31 5.84 -7.59
CA HIS A 30 0.92 5.48 -7.87
C HIS A 30 0.02 5.93 -6.74
N SER A 31 -1.14 6.48 -7.11
CA SER A 31 -2.18 6.91 -6.19
C SER A 31 -3.45 6.11 -6.46
N VAL A 32 -4.07 5.63 -5.40
CA VAL A 32 -5.29 4.82 -5.44
C VAL A 32 -6.41 5.58 -4.73
N ALA A 33 -7.62 5.48 -5.26
CA ALA A 33 -8.82 6.09 -4.67
C ALA A 33 -9.97 5.09 -4.74
N GLY A 34 -10.72 4.97 -3.66
CA GLY A 34 -11.83 4.04 -3.51
C GLY A 34 -12.47 4.12 -2.13
N GLU A 35 -13.22 3.09 -1.76
CA GLU A 35 -13.92 3.02 -0.47
C GLU A 35 -13.09 2.27 0.57
N ALA A 36 -12.87 2.90 1.74
CA ALA A 36 -12.21 2.21 2.85
C ALA A 36 -13.12 1.23 3.58
N PRO A 37 -12.56 0.21 4.24
CA PRO A 37 -11.12 -0.05 4.38
C PRO A 37 -10.43 -0.56 3.10
N PHE A 38 -9.16 -0.16 2.92
CA PHE A 38 -8.30 -0.68 1.85
C PHE A 38 -7.47 -1.86 2.36
N GLU A 39 -7.54 -3.00 1.68
CA GLU A 39 -6.58 -4.08 1.85
C GLU A 39 -5.37 -3.83 0.95
N VAL A 40 -4.17 -3.75 1.54
CA VAL A 40 -2.92 -3.52 0.82
C VAL A 40 -1.98 -4.69 1.06
N LEU A 41 -1.39 -5.20 -0.02
CA LEU A 41 -0.29 -6.16 0.00
C LEU A 41 0.87 -5.61 -0.83
N LEU A 42 2.05 -5.61 -0.23
CA LEU A 42 3.31 -5.20 -0.87
C LEU A 42 4.30 -6.36 -0.84
N GLY A 43 4.94 -6.63 -1.98
CA GLY A 43 5.92 -7.69 -2.15
C GLY A 43 7.31 -7.33 -1.62
N ARG A 44 7.72 -6.06 -1.80
CA ARG A 44 8.94 -5.50 -1.22
C ARG A 44 8.60 -4.24 -0.42
N ALA A 45 7.91 -4.45 0.70
CA ALA A 45 7.35 -3.38 1.52
C ALA A 45 8.39 -2.38 2.08
N PRO A 46 9.60 -2.77 2.50
CA PRO A 46 10.63 -1.83 2.97
C PRO A 46 11.04 -0.79 1.93
N SER A 47 10.80 -1.07 0.65
CA SER A 47 11.16 -0.20 -0.48
C SER A 47 9.96 0.58 -1.03
N VAL A 48 8.83 0.59 -0.34
CA VAL A 48 7.63 1.35 -0.74
C VAL A 48 7.28 2.35 0.34
N GLN A 49 7.29 3.63 -0.02
CA GLN A 49 6.82 4.71 0.84
C GLN A 49 5.31 4.86 0.63
N VAL A 50 4.54 4.66 1.70
CA VAL A 50 3.08 4.74 1.68
C VAL A 50 2.64 6.06 2.28
N THR A 51 1.73 6.74 1.59
CA THR A 51 1.05 7.95 2.07
C THR A 51 -0.45 7.75 1.97
N ILE A 52 -1.18 8.19 2.99
CA ILE A 52 -2.63 8.12 3.09
C ILE A 52 -3.12 9.54 3.39
N ASN A 53 -3.93 10.14 2.51
CA ASN A 53 -4.41 11.51 2.66
C ASN A 53 -3.29 12.51 2.99
N ASP A 54 -2.16 12.41 2.25
CA ASP A 54 -0.94 13.22 2.43
C ASP A 54 -0.16 12.99 3.74
N GLU A 55 -0.58 12.05 4.58
CA GLU A 55 0.16 11.64 5.78
C GLU A 55 1.00 10.39 5.51
N ALA A 56 2.26 10.40 6.00
CA ALA A 56 3.15 9.26 5.88
C ALA A 56 2.63 8.10 6.76
N PHE A 57 2.47 6.93 6.15
CA PHE A 57 2.05 5.72 6.84
C PHE A 57 3.24 4.81 7.10
N ASP A 58 3.53 4.52 8.38
CA ASP A 58 4.56 3.57 8.75
C ASP A 58 4.07 2.13 8.54
N ALA A 59 4.47 1.52 7.42
CA ALA A 59 4.17 0.13 7.11
C ALA A 59 5.10 -0.87 7.81
N SER A 60 6.18 -0.40 8.46
CA SER A 60 7.20 -1.22 9.11
C SER A 60 6.66 -2.29 10.07
N PRO A 61 5.63 -2.04 10.91
CA PRO A 61 5.08 -3.04 11.84
C PRO A 61 4.39 -4.22 11.13
N TYR A 62 4.02 -4.05 9.86
CA TYR A 62 3.35 -5.07 9.05
C TYR A 62 4.30 -5.86 8.17
N VAL A 63 5.58 -5.46 8.10
CA VAL A 63 6.61 -6.12 7.31
C VAL A 63 6.98 -7.47 7.95
N ARG A 64 6.94 -8.52 7.14
CA ARG A 64 7.34 -9.88 7.51
C ARG A 64 8.81 -10.14 7.14
N PRO A 65 9.43 -11.23 7.66
CA PRO A 65 10.83 -11.56 7.35
C PRO A 65 11.14 -11.77 5.87
N ASN A 66 10.14 -12.05 5.03
CA ASN A 66 10.28 -12.19 3.58
C ASN A 66 10.04 -10.87 2.82
N GLU A 67 10.18 -9.72 3.50
CA GLU A 67 10.02 -8.37 2.96
C GLU A 67 8.60 -8.01 2.50
N THR A 68 7.62 -8.92 2.63
CA THR A 68 6.23 -8.62 2.29
C THR A 68 5.52 -7.93 3.44
N ALA A 69 4.57 -7.04 3.14
CA ALA A 69 3.65 -6.50 4.13
C ALA A 69 2.21 -6.69 3.68
N ARG A 70 1.33 -7.01 4.63
CA ARG A 70 -0.12 -6.99 4.41
C ARG A 70 -0.76 -6.22 5.54
N PHE A 71 -1.49 -5.18 5.21
CA PHE A 71 -2.15 -4.32 6.17
C PHE A 71 -3.47 -3.79 5.62
N THR A 72 -4.31 -3.32 6.53
CA THR A 72 -5.59 -2.72 6.21
C THR A 72 -5.56 -1.27 6.64
N VAL A 73 -5.93 -0.39 5.74
CA VAL A 73 -6.02 1.05 5.99
C VAL A 73 -7.49 1.43 6.10
N ASP A 74 -7.93 1.89 7.26
CA ASP A 74 -9.25 2.49 7.45
C ASP A 74 -9.16 4.01 7.17
N THR A 75 -10.15 4.62 6.53
CA THR A 75 -10.16 6.09 6.32
C THR A 75 -10.71 6.87 7.51
N ARG A 76 -10.73 6.31 8.72
CA ARG A 76 -10.79 7.15 9.93
C ARG A 76 -9.45 7.88 10.13
N ALA A 77 -9.15 8.79 9.20
CA ALA A 77 -8.37 9.97 9.51
C ALA A 77 -9.23 10.81 10.47
N GLY A 78 -9.03 10.67 11.77
CA GLY A 78 -9.71 11.47 12.78
C GLY A 78 -10.10 10.70 14.04
N GLN A 79 -9.13 10.57 14.95
CA GLN A 79 -9.32 10.97 16.35
C GLN A 79 -8.06 11.71 16.79
#